data_AF-A0A0G4KVR2-F1
#
_entry.id   AF-A0A0G4KVR2-F1
#
_cell.length_a   1.000
_cell.length_b   1.000
_cell.length_c   1.000
_cell.angle_alpha   90.00
_cell.angle_beta   90.00
_cell.angle_gamma   90.00
#
_symmetry.space_group_name_H-M   'P 1'
#
loop_
_entity.id
_entity.type
_entity.pdbx_description
1 polymer ?
#
loop_
_entity_poly.entity_id
_entity_poly.type
_entity_poly.pdbx_seq_one_letter_code
_entity_poly.pdbx_strand_id
1 'polypeptide(L)'
;MWNVLDYPAGIIPYGTSSSAEFPEHQKGNATFDSDYIPEAADGAPCAIQIVAPRFHDEECLQAMELIDKELRQDAQLEHSRPRI
;
A
#
# COMPACT_ATOMS: atom_id res chain seq x y z
N MET A 1 -9.95 -1.72 10.92
CA MET A 1 -10.09 -3.10 11.41
C MET A 1 -9.27 -3.31 12.69
N TRP A 2 -7.95 -3.10 12.63
CA TRP A 2 -6.98 -3.54 13.66
C TRP A 2 -7.15 -2.91 15.04
N ASN A 3 -7.68 -1.69 15.11
CA ASN A 3 -7.99 -1.04 16.40
C ASN A 3 -8.96 -1.87 17.27
N VAL A 4 -9.95 -2.54 16.67
CA VAL A 4 -10.93 -3.35 17.41
C VAL A 4 -10.28 -4.62 17.98
N LEU A 5 -9.29 -5.15 17.27
CA LEU A 5 -8.55 -6.34 17.70
C LEU A 5 -7.41 -5.98 18.66
N ASP A 6 -7.08 -4.69 18.81
CA ASP A 6 -5.93 -4.20 19.58
C ASP A 6 -4.63 -4.85 19.08
N TYR A 7 -4.46 -4.78 17.76
CA TYR A 7 -3.29 -5.30 17.04
C TYR A 7 -2.42 -4.13 16.58
N PRO A 8 -1.10 -4.16 16.80
CA PRO A 8 -0.20 -3.15 16.25
C PRO A 8 -0.24 -3.19 14.72
N ALA A 9 -0.39 -2.02 14.12
CA ALA A 9 -0.42 -1.85 12.67
C ALA A 9 0.28 -0.56 12.26
N GLY A 10 1.12 -0.65 11.24
CA GLY A 10 1.83 0.50 10.66
C GLY A 10 1.70 0.55 9.14
N ILE A 11 2.02 1.70 8.55
CA ILE A 11 1.88 1.96 7.12
C ILE A 11 3.23 2.41 6.56
N ILE A 12 3.62 1.83 5.42
CA ILE A 12 4.78 2.25 4.64
C ILE A 12 4.33 2.71 3.25
N PRO A 13 4.78 3.90 2.75
CA PRO A 13 4.47 4.34 1.40
C PRO A 13 5.16 3.46 0.35
N TYR A 14 4.44 3.06 -0.70
CA TYR A 14 5.02 2.34 -1.82
C TYR A 14 4.19 2.51 -3.10
N GLY A 15 4.86 2.93 -4.17
CA GLY A 15 4.25 3.06 -5.50
C GLY A 15 3.24 4.21 -5.63
N THR A 16 2.72 4.35 -6.83
CA THR A 16 1.63 5.25 -7.18
C THR A 16 0.62 4.48 -8.02
N SER A 17 -0.66 4.74 -7.81
CA SER A 17 -1.72 4.17 -8.61
C SER A 17 -1.56 4.56 -10.08
N SER A 18 -1.78 3.61 -11.00
CA SER A 18 -1.82 3.89 -12.43
C SER A 18 -3.13 3.38 -13.03
N SER A 19 -3.87 4.30 -13.64
CA SER A 19 -5.07 3.99 -14.42
C SER A 19 -4.78 3.10 -15.64
N ALA A 20 -3.55 3.09 -16.14
CA ALA A 20 -3.14 2.20 -17.22
C ALA A 20 -2.99 0.74 -16.76
N GLU A 21 -2.56 0.53 -15.51
CA GLU A 21 -2.43 -0.80 -14.91
C GLU A 21 -3.76 -1.30 -14.35
N PHE A 22 -4.60 -0.39 -13.83
CA PHE A 22 -5.90 -0.68 -13.23
C PHE A 22 -7.02 0.14 -13.89
N PRO A 23 -7.39 -0.13 -15.16
CA PRO A 23 -8.32 0.72 -15.93
C PRO A 23 -9.80 0.50 -15.60
N GLU A 24 -10.15 -0.50 -14.79
CA GLU A 24 -11.53 -0.89 -14.56
C GLU A 24 -12.17 -0.05 -13.45
N HIS A 25 -13.26 0.65 -13.78
CA HIS A 25 -14.11 1.29 -12.79
C HIS A 25 -14.81 0.25 -11.91
N GLN A 26 -14.74 0.39 -10.59
CA GLN A 26 -15.36 -0.54 -9.65
C GLN A 26 -16.34 0.20 -8.76
N LYS A 27 -17.57 -0.30 -8.66
CA LYS A 27 -18.55 0.26 -7.73
C LYS A 27 -18.25 -0.16 -6.31
N GLY A 28 -18.51 0.75 -5.37
CA GLY A 28 -18.51 0.44 -3.95
C GLY A 28 -19.49 -0.70 -3.64
N ASN A 29 -19.11 -1.60 -2.73
CA ASN A 29 -19.93 -2.76 -2.38
C ASN A 29 -21.06 -2.40 -1.40
N ALA A 30 -20.91 -1.29 -0.68
CA ALA A 30 -21.91 -0.73 0.22
C ALA A 30 -22.18 0.75 -0.08
N THR A 31 -23.31 1.26 0.41
CA THR A 31 -23.74 2.67 0.19
C THR A 31 -22.72 3.71 0.67
N PHE A 32 -21.86 3.34 1.61
CA PHE A 32 -20.82 4.22 2.15
C PHE A 32 -19.44 4.01 1.50
N ASP A 33 -19.28 2.99 0.66
CA ASP A 33 -18.04 2.78 -0.09
C ASP A 33 -18.01 3.73 -1.27
N SER A 34 -16.85 4.36 -1.51
CA SER A 34 -16.65 5.18 -2.70
C SER A 34 -16.38 4.29 -3.90
N ASP A 35 -16.92 4.66 -5.06
CA ASP A 35 -16.56 4.01 -6.32
C ASP A 35 -15.07 4.25 -6.62
N TYR A 36 -14.39 3.23 -7.12
CA TYR A 36 -13.05 3.36 -7.68
C TYR A 36 -13.16 3.92 -9.11
N ILE A 37 -12.73 5.17 -9.29
CA ILE A 37 -12.63 5.83 -10.59
C ILE A 37 -11.14 5.91 -10.95
N PRO A 38 -10.64 5.10 -11.92
CA PRO A 38 -9.22 5.00 -12.25
C PRO A 38 -8.56 6.35 -12.53
N GLU A 39 -9.21 7.21 -13.32
CA GLU A 39 -8.67 8.52 -13.71
C GLU A 39 -8.59 9.50 -12.52
N ALA A 40 -9.47 9.35 -11.54
CA ALA A 40 -9.44 10.16 -10.33
C ALA A 40 -8.36 9.69 -9.33
N ALA A 41 -7.97 8.41 -9.42
CA ALA A 41 -6.95 7.79 -8.58
C ALA A 41 -5.57 7.74 -9.24
N ASP A 42 -5.42 8.14 -10.51
CA ASP A 42 -4.16 8.08 -11.24
C ASP A 42 -3.08 8.95 -10.58
N GLY A 43 -1.89 8.39 -10.40
CA GLY A 43 -0.76 9.02 -9.71
C GLY A 43 -0.92 9.17 -8.20
N ALA A 44 -2.05 8.74 -7.60
CA ALA A 44 -2.25 8.83 -6.17
C ALA A 44 -1.23 7.95 -5.41
N PRO A 45 -0.69 8.42 -4.26
CA PRO A 45 0.27 7.64 -3.49
C PRO A 45 -0.38 6.38 -2.93
N CYS A 46 0.30 5.25 -3.10
CA CYS A 46 -0.10 3.98 -2.52
C CYS A 46 0.73 3.68 -1.26
N ALA A 47 0.21 2.77 -0.43
CA ALA A 47 0.89 2.35 0.78
C ALA A 47 0.50 0.91 1.14
N ILE A 48 1.37 0.25 1.89
CA ILE A 48 1.16 -1.10 2.41
C ILE A 48 0.95 -0.99 3.92
N GLN A 49 -0.03 -1.72 4.44
CA GLN A 49 -0.28 -1.84 5.88
C GLN A 49 0.30 -3.16 6.40
N ILE A 50 1.15 -3.07 7.41
CA ILE A 50 1.77 -4.20 8.10
C ILE A 50 1.06 -4.31 9.46
N VAL A 51 0.70 -5.53 9.83
CA VAL A 51 -0.07 -5.81 11.05
C VAL A 51 0.54 -7.03 11.73
N ALA A 52 0.72 -6.95 13.05
CA ALA A 52 1.10 -8.09 13.87
C ALA A 52 0.04 -8.37 14.95
N PRO A 53 0.01 -9.57 15.55
CA PRO A 53 -0.84 -9.85 16.70
C PRO A 53 -0.53 -8.94 17.89
N ARG A 54 -1.48 -8.86 18.84
CA ARG A 54 -1.33 -8.06 20.07
C ARG A 54 -0.02 -8.39 20.81
N PHE A 55 0.66 -7.35 21.30
CA PHE A 55 1.95 -7.41 22.03
C PHE A 55 3.17 -7.83 21.20
N HIS A 56 3.10 -7.71 19.87
CA HIS A 56 4.23 -7.92 18.96
C HIS A 56 4.60 -6.62 18.22
N ASP A 57 4.66 -5.52 18.96
CA ASP A 57 4.94 -4.18 18.43
C ASP A 57 6.35 -4.12 17.82
N GLU A 58 7.34 -4.72 18.49
CA GLU A 58 8.72 -4.79 18.02
C GLU A 58 8.88 -5.60 16.74
N GLU A 59 8.22 -6.77 16.64
CA GLU A 59 8.24 -7.57 15.41
C GLU A 59 7.49 -6.86 14.27
N CYS A 60 6.42 -6.13 14.59
CA CYS A 60 5.71 -5.30 13.61
C CYS A 60 6.64 -4.23 13.03
N LEU A 61 7.37 -3.51 13.89
CA LEU A 61 8.34 -2.50 13.47
C LEU A 61 9.51 -3.10 12.69
N GLN A 62 10.04 -4.24 13.12
CA GLN A 62 11.12 -4.92 12.43
C GLN A 62 10.68 -5.38 11.02
N ALA A 63 9.46 -5.91 10.90
CA ALA A 63 8.89 -6.28 9.61
C ALA A 63 8.69 -5.04 8.72
N MET A 64 8.21 -3.93 9.27
CA MET A 64 8.07 -2.68 8.52
C MET A 64 9.42 -2.18 7.98
N GLU A 65 10.48 -2.19 8.79
CA GLU A 65 11.82 -1.76 8.38
C GLU A 65 12.38 -2.66 7.26
N LEU A 66 12.25 -3.98 7.42
CA LEU A 66 12.72 -4.94 6.43
C LEU A 66 12.00 -4.76 5.08
N ILE A 67 10.68 -4.65 5.12
CA ILE A 67 9.86 -4.49 3.91
C ILE A 67 10.13 -3.13 3.26
N ASP A 68 10.17 -2.04 4.02
CA ASP A 68 10.47 -0.69 3.48
C ASP A 68 11.84 -0.65 2.79
N LYS A 69 12.84 -1.31 3.37
CA LYS A 69 14.18 -1.41 2.77
C LYS A 69 14.15 -2.13 1.42
N GLU A 70 13.47 -3.26 1.33
CA GLU A 70 13.41 -4.05 0.10
C GLU A 70 12.64 -3.30 -1.00
N LEU A 71 11.48 -2.75 -0.65
CA LEU A 71 10.63 -2.00 -1.58
C LEU A 71 11.33 -0.76 -2.14
N ARG A 72 12.16 -0.08 -1.34
CA ARG A 72 12.97 1.04 -1.82
C ARG A 72 14.05 0.61 -2.80
N GLN A 73 14.64 -0.57 -2.62
CA GLN A 73 15.62 -1.11 -3.56
C GLN A 73 14.95 -1.43 -4.90
N ASP A 74 13.77 -2.07 -4.87
CA ASP A 74 12.99 -2.35 -6.08
C ASP A 74 12.62 -1.07 -6.83
N ALA A 75 12.14 -0.03 -6.13
CA ALA A 75 11.82 1.26 -6.75
C ALA A 75 13.04 1.94 -7.39
N GLN A 76 14.22 1.82 -6.78
CA GLN A 76 15.48 2.32 -7.34
C GLN A 76 15.92 1.54 -8.58
N LEU A 77 15.67 0.22 -8.61
CA LEU A 77 15.97 -0.64 -9.74
C LEU A 77 15.04 -0.36 -10.93
N GLU A 78 13.75 -0.13 -10.70
CA GLU A 78 12.81 0.28 -11.75
C GLU A 78 13.18 1.64 -12.37
N HIS A 79 13.59 2.62 -11.54
CA HIS A 79 14.05 3.92 -12.04
C HIS A 79 15.34 3.82 -12.86
N SER A 80 16.13 2.75 -12.67
CA SER A 80 17.40 2.51 -13.37
C SER A 80 17.25 1.72 -14.67
N ARG A 81 16.06 1.18 -14.99
CA ARG A 81 15.82 0.48 -16.26
C ARG A 81 15.59 1.49 -17.40
N PRO A 82 16.28 1.35 -18.55
CA PRO A 82 16.00 2.20 -19.70
C PRO A 82 14.58 1.94 -20.19
N ARG A 83 13.78 3.01 -20.29
CA ARG A 83 12.45 2.98 -20.91
C ARG A 83 12.65 2.79 -22.42
N ILE A 84 12.52 1.54 -22.88
CA ILE A 84 12.54 1.14 -24.29
C ILE A 84 11.28 1.57 -25.01
#